data_AF-A0A895G3G2-F1
#
_entry.id   AF-A0A895G3G2-F1
#
_cell.length_a   1.000
_cell.length_b   1.000
_cell.length_c   1.000
_cell.angle_alpha   90.00
_cell.angle_beta   90.00
_cell.angle_gamma   90.00
#
_symmetry.space_group_name_H-M   'P 1'
#
loop_
_entity.id
_entity.type
_entity.pdbx_description
1 polymer ?
#
loop_
_entity_poly.entity_id
_entity_poly.type
_entity_poly.pdbx_seq_one_letter_code
_entity_poly.pdbx_strand_id
1 'polypeptide(L)'
;MNWRSEHIWIELITGSRKASNFCWACILFLGSLGFLVVGISSYLGRNLIPGFPSQQIIFFPQGIVMSFYGIAGLFISSYLWCTISWNVGSGYDRFDRKEGIMCIFRWGFPGINRRIFLRFFMKDIQSIRMEVKEGLFPRRILYMEIRGQGTIPLTRTDENLTPREIEQKAAELAYFLRVPIEVF
;
A
#
# COMPACT_ATOMS: atom_id res chain seq x y z
N MET A 1 6.46 -13.78 -5.34
CA MET A 1 7.39 -14.58 -6.15
C MET A 1 8.17 -13.63 -7.04
N ASN A 2 9.38 -13.28 -6.63
CA ASN A 2 10.29 -12.53 -7.50
C ASN A 2 10.91 -13.51 -8.50
N TRP A 3 11.00 -13.12 -9.76
CA TRP A 3 11.55 -13.98 -10.82
C TRP A 3 12.86 -13.38 -11.31
N ARG A 4 13.93 -14.17 -11.24
CA ARG A 4 15.28 -13.75 -11.61
C ARG A 4 15.88 -14.72 -12.62
N SER A 5 16.34 -14.16 -13.71
CA SER A 5 17.18 -14.79 -14.73
C SER A 5 18.45 -13.95 -14.90
N GLU A 6 19.50 -14.48 -15.52
CA GLU A 6 20.76 -13.75 -15.74
C GLU A 6 20.57 -12.41 -16.47
N HIS A 7 19.51 -12.31 -17.27
CA HIS A 7 19.21 -11.16 -18.10
C HIS A 7 17.97 -10.38 -17.69
N ILE A 8 17.08 -10.97 -16.89
CA ILE A 8 15.78 -10.38 -16.54
C ILE A 8 15.60 -10.45 -15.03
N TRP A 9 15.35 -9.30 -14.42
CA TRP A 9 14.95 -9.21 -13.02
C TRP A 9 13.53 -8.65 -12.97
N ILE A 10 12.60 -9.40 -12.38
CA ILE A 10 11.23 -8.94 -12.11
C ILE A 10 10.98 -8.96 -10.61
N GLU A 11 10.73 -7.78 -10.06
CA GLU A 11 10.33 -7.59 -8.67
C GLU A 11 8.84 -7.29 -8.61
N LEU A 12 8.07 -8.13 -7.91
CA LEU A 12 6.64 -7.91 -7.73
C LEU A 12 6.39 -7.05 -6.49
N ILE A 13 5.57 -6.02 -6.65
CA ILE A 13 5.25 -5.09 -5.57
C ILE A 13 3.83 -5.33 -5.12
N THR A 14 3.72 -5.68 -3.84
CA THR A 14 2.44 -5.85 -3.17
C THR A 14 1.81 -4.47 -2.93
N GLY A 15 0.58 -4.30 -3.40
CA GLY A 15 -0.20 -3.07 -3.22
C GLY A 15 -1.05 -3.11 -1.96
N SER A 16 -2.31 -2.69 -2.10
CA SER A 16 -3.31 -2.68 -1.04
C SER A 16 -3.74 -4.07 -0.56
N ARG A 17 -3.45 -5.16 -1.30
CA ARG A 17 -3.79 -6.55 -0.91
C ARG A 17 -2.85 -7.12 0.16
N LYS A 18 -2.66 -6.40 1.26
CA LYS A 18 -1.95 -6.88 2.45
C LYS A 18 -2.94 -7.47 3.45
N ALA A 19 -2.55 -8.55 4.14
CA ALA A 19 -3.37 -9.16 5.18
C ALA A 19 -3.80 -8.15 6.27
N SER A 20 -2.92 -7.20 6.63
CA SER A 20 -3.24 -6.12 7.57
C SER A 20 -4.38 -5.22 7.07
N ASN A 21 -4.40 -4.88 5.77
CA ASN A 21 -5.47 -4.06 5.19
C ASN A 21 -6.81 -4.80 5.19
N PHE A 22 -6.80 -6.11 4.90
CA PHE A 22 -8.00 -6.95 5.04
C PHE A 22 -8.49 -6.98 6.50
N CYS A 23 -7.59 -7.15 7.47
CA CYS A 23 -7.94 -7.14 8.89
C CYS A 23 -8.62 -5.82 9.31
N TRP A 24 -8.02 -4.69 8.96
CA TRP A 24 -8.59 -3.37 9.25
C TRP A 24 -9.92 -3.13 8.54
N ALA A 25 -10.04 -3.52 7.26
CA ALA A 25 -11.29 -3.40 6.52
C ALA A 25 -12.42 -4.21 7.17
N CYS A 26 -12.13 -5.43 7.65
CA CYS A 26 -13.07 -6.28 8.37
C CYS A 26 -13.47 -5.67 9.73
N ILE A 27 -12.50 -5.23 10.55
CA ILE A 27 -12.77 -4.61 11.86
C ILE A 27 -13.66 -3.38 11.69
N LEU A 28 -13.31 -2.49 10.75
CA LEU A 28 -14.10 -1.30 10.46
C LEU A 28 -15.49 -1.67 9.94
N PHE A 29 -15.61 -2.65 9.06
CA PHE A 29 -16.91 -3.09 8.54
C PHE A 29 -17.83 -3.59 9.65
N LEU A 30 -17.34 -4.54 10.46
CA LEU A 30 -18.11 -5.17 11.54
C LEU A 30 -18.46 -4.16 12.63
N GLY A 31 -17.52 -3.30 13.03
CA GLY A 31 -17.77 -2.24 14.00
C GLY A 31 -18.81 -1.24 13.52
N SER A 32 -18.71 -0.80 12.27
CA SER A 32 -19.65 0.16 11.67
C SER A 32 -21.05 -0.44 11.49
N LEU A 33 -21.12 -1.71 11.10
CA LEU A 33 -22.37 -2.46 11.03
C LEU A 33 -23.00 -2.60 12.42
N GLY A 34 -22.21 -2.88 13.45
CA GLY A 34 -22.67 -2.93 14.84
C GLY A 34 -23.29 -1.61 15.29
N PHE A 35 -22.60 -0.49 15.06
CA PHE A 35 -23.12 0.85 15.38
C PHE A 35 -24.42 1.18 14.63
N LEU A 36 -24.48 0.83 13.35
CA LEU A 36 -25.67 1.04 12.54
C LEU A 36 -26.86 0.22 13.05
N VAL A 37 -26.63 -1.07 13.35
CA VAL A 37 -27.67 -1.95 13.87
C VAL A 37 -28.17 -1.45 15.23
N VAL A 38 -27.28 -1.02 16.14
CA VAL A 38 -27.67 -0.44 17.43
C VAL A 38 -28.51 0.83 17.25
N GLY A 39 -28.13 1.72 16.34
CA GLY A 39 -28.89 2.94 16.04
C GLY A 39 -30.29 2.64 15.47
N ILE A 40 -30.40 1.69 14.55
CA ILE A 40 -31.69 1.22 13.99
C ILE A 40 -32.53 0.54 15.08
N SER A 41 -31.90 -0.29 15.91
CA SER A 41 -32.54 -1.00 17.04
C SER A 41 -33.17 0.00 18.03
N SER A 42 -32.46 1.09 18.32
CA SER A 42 -32.92 2.20 19.15
C SER A 42 -34.08 2.98 18.50
N TYR A 43 -34.04 3.19 17.18
CA TYR A 43 -35.13 3.82 16.43
C TYR A 43 -36.43 2.98 16.45
N LEU A 44 -36.32 1.66 16.28
CA LEU A 44 -37.46 0.74 16.26
C LEU A 44 -37.94 0.31 17.65
N GLY A 45 -37.18 0.58 18.71
CA GLY A 45 -37.49 0.15 20.08
C GLY A 45 -37.49 -1.38 20.27
N ARG A 46 -36.85 -2.13 19.37
CA ARG A 46 -36.77 -3.61 19.39
C ARG A 46 -35.31 -4.03 19.31
N ASN A 47 -34.93 -5.05 20.08
CA ASN A 47 -33.57 -5.61 20.04
C ASN A 47 -33.35 -6.41 18.74
N LEU A 48 -32.64 -5.82 17.77
CA LEU A 48 -32.23 -6.50 16.53
C LEU A 48 -31.06 -7.48 16.75
N ILE A 49 -30.28 -7.26 17.81
CA ILE A 49 -29.17 -8.13 18.20
C ILE A 49 -29.60 -8.91 19.45
N PRO A 50 -29.71 -10.25 19.39
CA PRO A 50 -29.96 -11.06 20.58
C PRO A 50 -28.75 -10.93 21.54
N GLY A 51 -29.00 -10.44 22.76
CA GLY A 51 -27.97 -10.29 23.80
C GLY A 51 -27.52 -8.85 24.10
N PHE A 52 -27.93 -7.86 23.31
CA PHE A 52 -27.70 -6.44 23.64
C PHE A 52 -29.01 -5.76 24.08
N PRO A 53 -29.05 -5.11 25.27
CA PRO A 53 -30.25 -4.39 25.74
C PRO A 53 -30.37 -3.04 25.01
N SER A 54 -30.70 -3.07 23.72
CA SER A 54 -30.86 -1.84 22.91
C SER A 54 -32.04 -0.96 23.37
N GLN A 55 -32.96 -1.52 24.16
CA GLN A 55 -34.05 -0.80 24.82
C GLN A 55 -33.58 0.25 25.84
N GLN A 56 -32.33 0.17 26.33
CA GLN A 56 -31.77 1.15 27.27
C GLN A 56 -31.20 2.40 26.57
N ILE A 57 -30.98 2.35 25.26
CA ILE A 57 -30.39 3.46 24.50
C ILE A 57 -31.53 4.32 23.94
N ILE A 58 -31.65 5.54 24.45
CA ILE A 58 -32.60 6.53 23.94
C ILE A 58 -32.13 6.97 22.55
N PHE A 59 -33.04 6.91 21.57
CA PHE A 59 -32.72 7.23 20.17
C PHE A 59 -32.15 8.64 20.02
N PHE A 60 -32.76 9.62 20.71
CA PHE A 60 -32.22 10.98 20.78
C PHE A 60 -31.52 11.21 22.12
N PRO A 61 -30.25 11.66 22.16
CA PRO A 61 -29.35 11.93 21.02
C PRO A 61 -28.48 10.73 20.62
N GLN A 62 -28.37 9.71 21.48
CA GLN A 62 -27.33 8.69 21.40
C GLN A 62 -27.51 7.74 20.21
N GLY A 63 -28.73 7.28 19.93
CA GLY A 63 -29.01 6.43 18.77
C GLY A 63 -28.67 7.09 17.43
N ILE A 64 -28.98 8.38 17.27
CA ILE A 64 -28.64 9.17 16.08
C ILE A 64 -27.13 9.23 15.86
N VAL A 65 -26.38 9.51 16.93
CA VAL A 65 -24.91 9.57 16.87
C VAL A 65 -24.32 8.21 16.47
N MET A 66 -24.85 7.11 17.02
CA MET A 66 -24.43 5.75 16.65
C MET A 66 -24.75 5.42 15.19
N SER A 67 -25.93 5.80 14.69
CA SER A 67 -26.27 5.66 13.26
C SER A 67 -25.32 6.46 12.37
N PHE A 68 -24.99 7.70 12.74
CA PHE A 68 -24.07 8.54 11.97
C PHE A 68 -22.67 7.92 11.88
N TYR A 69 -22.10 7.49 13.01
CA TYR A 69 -20.81 6.80 13.03
C TYR A 69 -20.83 5.48 12.26
N GLY A 70 -21.93 4.72 12.35
CA GLY A 70 -22.11 3.49 11.58
C GLY A 70 -22.11 3.76 10.07
N ILE A 71 -22.86 4.77 9.60
CA ILE A 71 -22.89 5.15 8.18
C ILE A 71 -21.50 5.63 7.72
N ALA A 72 -20.88 6.55 8.44
CA ALA A 72 -19.56 7.09 8.10
C ALA A 72 -18.49 5.97 8.05
N GLY A 73 -18.50 5.09 9.04
CA GLY A 73 -17.59 3.95 9.10
C GLY A 73 -17.83 2.93 7.97
N LEU A 74 -19.08 2.71 7.55
CA LEU A 74 -19.40 1.88 6.38
C LEU A 74 -18.85 2.48 5.08
N PHE A 75 -18.93 3.80 4.90
CA PHE A 75 -18.31 4.47 3.74
C PHE A 75 -16.78 4.31 3.75
N ILE A 76 -16.14 4.51 4.90
CA ILE A 76 -14.69 4.33 5.04
C ILE A 76 -14.31 2.87 4.77
N SER A 77 -15.02 1.91 5.36
CA SER A 77 -14.77 0.49 5.15
C SER A 77 -14.98 0.08 3.70
N SER A 78 -16.06 0.56 3.06
CA SER A 78 -16.33 0.34 1.64
C SER A 78 -15.18 0.87 0.77
N TYR A 79 -14.67 2.07 1.08
CA TYR A 79 -13.49 2.62 0.41
C TYR A 79 -12.26 1.71 0.59
N LEU A 80 -11.96 1.22 1.80
CA LEU A 80 -10.85 0.28 2.00
C LEU A 80 -11.03 -1.00 1.17
N TRP A 81 -12.21 -1.62 1.22
CA TRP A 81 -12.52 -2.82 0.44
C TRP A 81 -12.36 -2.60 -1.07
N CYS A 82 -12.81 -1.45 -1.54
CA CYS A 82 -12.63 -0.98 -2.90
C CYS A 82 -11.14 -0.88 -3.27
N THR A 83 -10.31 -0.23 -2.43
CA THR A 83 -8.87 -0.13 -2.69
C THR A 83 -8.18 -1.49 -2.73
N ILE A 84 -8.59 -2.44 -1.87
CA ILE A 84 -8.10 -3.82 -1.84
C ILE A 84 -8.51 -4.58 -3.11
N SER A 85 -9.78 -4.47 -3.51
CA SER A 85 -10.33 -5.11 -4.70
C SER A 85 -9.56 -4.69 -5.96
N TRP A 86 -9.34 -3.38 -6.13
CA TRP A 86 -8.59 -2.84 -7.27
C TRP A 86 -7.07 -3.00 -7.19
N ASN A 87 -6.56 -3.55 -6.08
CA ASN A 87 -5.14 -3.72 -5.80
C ASN A 87 -4.33 -2.43 -6.02
N VAL A 88 -4.85 -1.31 -5.52
CA VAL A 88 -4.25 0.01 -5.69
C VAL A 88 -2.83 0.00 -5.11
N GLY A 89 -1.89 0.60 -5.84
CA GLY A 89 -0.48 0.64 -5.53
C GLY A 89 0.30 -0.65 -5.81
N SER A 90 -0.34 -1.72 -6.29
CA SER A 90 0.40 -2.92 -6.72
C SER A 90 1.14 -2.69 -8.02
N GLY A 91 2.11 -3.51 -8.33
CA GLY A 91 2.88 -3.35 -9.56
C GLY A 91 4.03 -4.31 -9.68
N TYR A 92 4.93 -3.99 -10.58
CA TYR A 92 6.20 -4.69 -10.70
C TYR A 92 7.27 -3.78 -11.30
N ASP A 93 8.51 -4.07 -10.96
CA ASP A 93 9.69 -3.49 -11.60
C ASP A 93 10.37 -4.57 -12.43
N ARG A 94 10.51 -4.31 -13.73
CA ARG A 94 11.18 -5.21 -14.67
C ARG A 94 12.44 -4.54 -15.18
N PHE A 95 13.57 -5.21 -15.01
CA PHE A 95 14.85 -4.82 -15.56
C PHE A 95 15.26 -5.84 -16.62
N ASP A 96 15.44 -5.41 -17.86
CA ASP A 96 15.82 -6.26 -18.97
C ASP A 96 17.19 -5.84 -19.53
N ARG A 97 18.22 -6.68 -19.31
CA ARG A 97 19.57 -6.45 -19.82
C ARG A 97 19.70 -6.69 -21.32
N LYS A 98 18.85 -7.54 -21.93
CA LYS A 98 18.92 -7.83 -23.37
C LYS A 98 18.38 -6.67 -24.18
N GLU A 99 17.24 -6.13 -23.76
CA GLU A 99 16.64 -4.95 -24.40
C GLU A 99 17.29 -3.64 -23.92
N GLY A 100 17.95 -3.65 -22.76
CA GLY A 100 18.54 -2.46 -22.16
C GLY A 100 17.49 -1.49 -21.64
N ILE A 101 16.31 -2.00 -21.27
CA ILE A 101 15.15 -1.21 -20.84
C ILE A 101 14.76 -1.62 -19.41
N MET A 102 14.47 -0.60 -18.60
CA MET A 102 13.80 -0.75 -17.32
C MET A 102 12.34 -0.30 -17.46
N CYS A 103 11.43 -1.08 -16.90
CA CYS A 103 10.01 -0.77 -16.84
C CYS A 103 9.53 -0.75 -15.38
N ILE A 104 8.92 0.35 -14.97
CA ILE A 104 8.21 0.47 -13.70
C ILE A 104 6.73 0.48 -14.01
N PHE A 105 6.00 -0.51 -13.49
CA PHE A 105 4.56 -0.60 -13.63
C PHE A 105 3.87 -0.48 -12.28
N ARG A 106 2.87 0.37 -12.18
CA ARG A 106 2.03 0.54 -10.97
C ARG A 106 0.56 0.64 -11.35
N TRP A 107 -0.29 0.00 -10.56
CA TRP A 107 -1.74 0.16 -10.54
C TRP A 107 -2.10 1.36 -9.66
N GLY A 108 -2.66 2.40 -10.25
CA GLY A 108 -3.27 3.53 -9.55
C GLY A 108 -4.73 3.27 -9.16
N PHE A 109 -5.39 4.33 -8.72
CA PHE A 109 -6.84 4.34 -8.48
C PHE A 109 -7.64 4.08 -9.77
N PRO A 110 -8.88 3.57 -9.66
CA PRO A 110 -9.76 3.44 -10.83
C PRO A 110 -9.95 4.79 -11.52
N GLY A 111 -9.81 4.81 -12.84
CA GLY A 111 -9.87 6.01 -13.67
C GLY A 111 -9.16 5.82 -15.01
N ILE A 112 -9.12 6.90 -15.81
CA ILE A 112 -8.50 6.91 -17.15
C ILE A 112 -7.00 6.54 -17.07
N ASN A 113 -6.30 7.09 -16.07
CA ASN A 113 -4.87 6.86 -15.84
C ASN A 113 -4.60 5.81 -14.76
N ARG A 114 -5.39 4.74 -14.74
CA ARG A 114 -5.22 3.65 -13.76
C ARG A 114 -3.86 2.94 -13.89
N ARG A 115 -3.32 2.83 -15.10
CA ARG A 115 -2.03 2.16 -15.33
C ARG A 115 -0.93 3.21 -15.44
N ILE A 116 -0.06 3.25 -14.44
CA ILE A 116 1.15 4.08 -14.48
C ILE A 116 2.26 3.18 -15.00
N PHE A 117 2.79 3.53 -16.16
CA PHE A 117 3.81 2.74 -16.83
C PHE A 117 4.93 3.66 -17.29
N LEU A 118 6.09 3.51 -16.67
CA LEU A 118 7.28 4.29 -16.96
C LEU A 118 8.34 3.38 -17.56
N ARG A 119 8.96 3.83 -18.64
CA ARG A 119 10.05 3.13 -19.32
C ARG A 119 11.28 4.02 -19.34
N PHE A 120 12.42 3.45 -18.98
CA PHE A 120 13.71 4.12 -18.96
C PHE A 120 14.75 3.25 -19.66
N PHE A 121 15.75 3.87 -20.27
CA PHE A 121 16.91 3.12 -20.74
C PHE A 121 17.83 2.84 -19.58
N MET A 122 18.35 1.62 -19.52
CA MET A 122 19.31 1.21 -18.50
C MET A 122 20.60 2.03 -18.56
N LYS A 123 20.93 2.59 -19.74
CA LYS A 123 22.07 3.50 -19.94
C LYS A 123 21.93 4.83 -19.20
N ASP A 124 20.71 5.23 -18.89
CA ASP A 124 20.43 6.49 -18.19
C ASP A 124 20.47 6.32 -16.67
N ILE A 125 20.56 5.09 -16.16
CA ILE A 125 20.69 4.82 -14.72
C ILE A 125 22.14 5.13 -14.31
N GLN A 126 22.32 6.08 -13.39
CA GLN A 126 23.64 6.54 -12.95
C GLN A 126 24.12 5.79 -11.72
N SER A 127 23.30 5.73 -10.69
CA SER A 127 23.66 5.17 -9.39
C SER A 127 22.42 4.64 -8.66
N ILE A 128 22.67 3.77 -7.68
CA ILE A 128 21.68 3.43 -6.66
C ILE A 128 22.01 4.20 -5.41
N ARG A 129 21.14 5.12 -5.04
CA ARG A 129 21.29 5.99 -3.88
C ARG A 129 20.56 5.39 -2.68
N MET A 130 21.26 5.19 -1.58
CA MET A 130 20.68 4.77 -0.30
C MET A 130 20.66 5.98 0.63
N GLU A 131 19.48 6.45 0.99
CA GLU A 131 19.33 7.50 2.00
C GLU A 131 18.94 6.88 3.34
N VAL A 132 19.63 7.29 4.40
CA VAL A 132 19.24 6.98 5.78
C VAL A 132 18.41 8.13 6.33
N LYS A 133 17.09 7.94 6.46
CA LYS A 133 16.26 8.89 7.19
C LYS A 133 16.45 8.69 8.69
N GLU A 134 17.25 9.57 9.29
CA GLU A 134 17.43 9.65 10.74
C GLU A 134 16.17 10.21 11.42
N GLY A 135 15.70 9.53 12.46
CA GLY A 135 14.50 9.86 13.22
C GLY A 135 14.25 8.83 14.32
N LEU A 136 13.11 8.91 15.02
CA LEU A 136 12.76 7.95 16.09
C LEU A 136 12.76 6.49 15.62
N PHE A 137 12.51 6.26 14.32
CA PHE A 137 12.65 4.98 13.65
C PHE A 137 13.53 5.16 12.41
N PRO A 138 14.82 4.81 12.47
CA PRO A 138 15.71 4.94 11.31
C PRO A 138 15.19 4.05 10.19
N ARG A 139 14.96 4.65 9.01
CA ARG A 139 14.51 3.92 7.81
C ARG A 139 15.47 4.21 6.67
N ARG A 140 15.90 3.16 5.99
CA ARG A 140 16.72 3.25 4.79
C ARG A 140 15.82 3.15 3.57
N ILE A 141 15.96 4.08 2.63
CA ILE A 141 15.17 4.10 1.40
C ILE A 141 16.15 3.98 0.23
N LEU A 142 15.85 3.09 -0.72
CA LEU A 142 16.60 2.98 -1.95
C LEU A 142 15.95 3.86 -3.01
N TYR A 143 16.76 4.70 -3.61
CA TYR A 143 16.45 5.47 -4.80
C TYR A 143 17.35 5.03 -5.92
N MET A 144 16.84 5.17 -7.13
CA MET A 144 17.61 5.02 -8.35
C MET A 144 17.70 6.39 -9.01
N GLU A 145 18.92 6.81 -9.32
CA GLU A 145 19.16 8.07 -10.00
C GLU A 145 19.18 7.86 -11.52
N ILE A 146 18.30 8.58 -12.21
CA ILE A 146 18.22 8.56 -13.67
C ILE A 146 18.68 9.91 -14.20
N ARG A 147 19.58 9.85 -15.19
CA ARG A 147 20.11 11.01 -15.89
C ARG A 147 18.98 11.87 -16.46
N GLY A 148 18.86 13.10 -15.95
CA GLY A 148 17.91 14.10 -16.46
C GLY A 148 16.46 13.95 -15.99
N GLN A 149 16.13 12.95 -15.17
CA GLN A 149 14.76 12.72 -14.67
C GLN A 149 14.65 12.69 -13.15
N GLY A 150 15.77 12.70 -12.42
CA GLY A 150 15.82 12.75 -10.97
C GLY A 150 15.84 11.37 -10.30
N THR A 151 15.50 11.32 -9.02
CA THR A 151 15.53 10.11 -8.20
C THR A 151 14.17 9.41 -8.17
N ILE A 152 14.15 8.11 -8.46
CA ILE A 152 12.95 7.27 -8.34
C ILE A 152 13.10 6.34 -7.14
N PRO A 153 12.18 6.37 -6.15
CA PRO A 153 12.22 5.43 -5.04
C PRO A 153 11.94 4.01 -5.55
N LEU A 154 12.89 3.10 -5.31
CA LEU A 154 12.76 1.67 -5.59
C LEU A 154 12.13 0.93 -4.41
N THR A 155 12.45 1.35 -3.18
CA THR A 155 11.87 0.74 -1.98
C THR A 155 10.68 1.54 -1.48
N ARG A 156 9.60 0.83 -1.14
CA ARG A 156 8.42 1.40 -0.50
C ARG A 156 8.69 1.73 0.97
N THR A 157 8.14 2.84 1.45
CA THR A 157 8.25 3.30 2.85
C THR A 157 7.66 2.31 3.87
N ASP A 158 6.81 1.39 3.40
CA ASP A 158 6.04 0.41 4.16
C ASP A 158 6.63 -1.03 4.13
N GLU A 159 7.79 -1.25 3.51
CA GLU A 159 8.54 -2.49 3.65
C GLU A 159 9.41 -2.42 4.91
N ASN A 160 9.07 -3.22 5.93
CA ASN A 160 9.89 -3.41 7.14
C ASN A 160 11.09 -4.32 6.83
N LEU A 161 11.94 -3.93 5.89
CA LEU A 161 13.18 -4.64 5.61
C LEU A 161 14.19 -4.29 6.70
N THR A 162 14.94 -5.30 7.15
CA THR A 162 16.07 -5.04 8.05
C THR A 162 17.14 -4.22 7.32
N PRO A 163 17.97 -3.44 8.04
CA PRO A 163 19.04 -2.66 7.41
C PRO A 163 19.95 -3.50 6.51
N ARG A 164 20.21 -4.76 6.92
CA ARG A 164 21.00 -5.74 6.18
C ARG A 164 20.32 -6.21 4.89
N GLU A 165 19.01 -6.45 4.92
CA GLU A 165 18.25 -6.83 3.72
C GLU A 165 18.23 -5.70 2.69
N ILE A 166 18.13 -4.44 3.15
CA ILE A 166 18.17 -3.27 2.27
C ILE A 166 19.56 -3.11 1.63
N GLU A 167 20.63 -3.28 2.40
CA GLU A 167 22.00 -3.27 1.88
C GLU A 167 22.23 -4.38 0.87
N GLN A 168 21.80 -5.60 1.18
CA GLN A 168 21.93 -6.74 0.28
C GLN A 168 21.15 -6.50 -1.02
N LYS A 169 19.90 -6.00 -0.93
CA LYS A 169 19.09 -5.66 -2.10
C LYS A 169 19.76 -4.58 -2.95
N ALA A 170 20.32 -3.54 -2.34
CA ALA A 170 21.07 -2.50 -3.03
C ALA A 170 22.31 -3.05 -3.75
N ALA A 171 23.08 -3.90 -3.07
CA ALA A 171 24.27 -4.54 -3.63
C ALA A 171 23.93 -5.44 -4.82
N GLU A 172 22.87 -6.25 -4.70
CA GLU A 172 22.43 -7.12 -5.78
C GLU A 172 21.92 -6.33 -6.99
N LEU A 173 21.14 -5.27 -6.76
CA LEU A 173 20.66 -4.39 -7.83
C LEU A 173 21.82 -3.66 -8.50
N ALA A 174 22.77 -3.11 -7.74
CA ALA A 174 23.94 -2.41 -8.28
C ALA A 174 24.81 -3.35 -9.13
N TYR A 175 25.02 -4.58 -8.66
CA TYR A 175 25.71 -5.63 -9.41
C TYR A 175 24.96 -6.00 -10.70
N PHE A 176 23.63 -6.08 -10.64
CA PHE A 176 22.80 -6.36 -11.81
C PHE A 176 22.73 -5.18 -12.79
N LEU A 177 22.82 -3.94 -12.34
CA LEU A 177 22.81 -2.77 -13.22
C LEU A 177 24.21 -2.37 -13.69
N ARG A 178 25.27 -2.85 -13.01
CA ARG A 178 26.67 -2.41 -13.17
C ARG A 178 26.84 -0.91 -12.91
N VAL A 179 26.16 -0.40 -11.90
CA VAL A 179 26.21 1.01 -11.48
C VAL A 179 26.75 1.11 -10.05
N PRO A 180 27.39 2.24 -9.67
CA PRO A 180 27.85 2.47 -8.31
C PRO A 180 26.69 2.58 -7.31
N ILE A 181 26.99 2.29 -6.05
CA ILE A 181 26.11 2.56 -4.91
C ILE A 181 26.60 3.84 -4.24
N GLU A 182 25.70 4.77 -3.99
CA GLU A 182 25.97 5.98 -3.24
C GLU A 182 25.18 5.96 -1.94
N VAL A 183 25.85 6.22 -0.82
CA VAL A 183 25.23 6.21 0.52
C VAL A 183 25.29 7.63 1.07
N PHE A 184 24.13 8.15 1.50
CA PHE A 184 23.97 9.49 2.05
C PHE A 184 23.20 9.47 3.37
#